data_AF-A0A416D9B7-F1
#
_entry.id   AF-A0A416D9B7-F1
#
_cell.length_a   1.000
_cell.length_b   1.000
_cell.length_c   1.000
_cell.angle_alpha   90.00
_cell.angle_beta   90.00
_cell.angle_gamma   90.00
#
_symmetry.space_group_name_H-M   'P 1'
#
loop_
_entity.id
_entity.type
_entity.pdbx_description
1 polymer ?
#
loop_
_entity_poly.entity_id
_entity_poly.type
_entity_poly.pdbx_seq_one_letter_code
_entity_poly.pdbx_strand_id
1 'polypeptide(L)'
;CDIIPANTILAGIEQELHNVGKEMTLREKLRDEQTGVAEAYDYILIDCPPSLGLLTVNALTAADYLLIPTMAETFAASGITQLYDTYKSVKKYTNPALRIDGVLLTRTERTRVTKTIQELTEKIADYMGADVYRTTIRSNVIIKEAQAVQENVFDYIESKAQTKGERVSEASRNFVNDCLNFVKEFVEKEREQ
;
A
#
# COMPACT_ATOMS: atom_id res chain seq x y z
N CYS A 1 12.33 11.11 -6.62
CA CYS A 1 11.58 9.84 -6.49
C CYS A 1 12.15 8.92 -7.54
N ASP A 2 12.89 7.91 -7.11
CA ASP A 2 13.49 6.92 -7.98
C ASP A 2 12.60 5.67 -7.97
N ILE A 3 12.58 4.93 -9.08
CA ILE A 3 11.67 3.80 -9.27
C ILE A 3 12.47 2.60 -9.78
N ILE A 4 12.29 1.45 -9.13
CA ILE A 4 12.74 0.15 -9.63
C ILE A 4 11.52 -0.53 -10.27
N PRO A 5 11.42 -0.59 -11.62
CA PRO A 5 10.25 -1.11 -12.28
C PRO A 5 10.19 -2.65 -12.21
N ALA A 6 8.98 -3.19 -12.10
CA ALA A 6 8.71 -4.61 -12.29
C ALA A 6 8.49 -4.92 -13.78
N ASN A 7 8.72 -6.18 -14.16
CA ASN A 7 8.41 -6.70 -15.49
C ASN A 7 7.84 -8.12 -15.39
N THR A 8 7.39 -8.70 -16.52
CA THR A 8 6.81 -10.04 -16.55
C THR A 8 7.79 -11.14 -16.09
N ILE A 9 9.09 -10.93 -16.22
CA ILE A 9 10.11 -11.89 -15.76
C ILE A 9 10.08 -12.00 -14.24
N LEU A 10 9.85 -10.90 -13.52
CA LEU A 10 9.73 -10.90 -12.06
C LEU A 10 8.59 -11.82 -11.58
N ALA A 11 7.51 -11.98 -12.34
CA ALA A 11 6.42 -12.90 -11.98
C ALA A 11 6.86 -14.37 -11.97
N GLY A 12 7.90 -14.73 -12.74
CA GLY A 12 8.48 -16.06 -12.78
C GLY A 12 9.57 -16.30 -11.73
N ILE A 13 9.96 -15.28 -10.94
CA ILE A 13 11.12 -15.38 -10.04
C ILE A 13 10.95 -16.49 -8.99
N GLU A 14 9.71 -16.82 -8.62
CA GLU A 14 9.42 -17.89 -7.66
C GLU A 14 9.92 -19.27 -8.15
N GLN A 15 9.98 -19.45 -9.47
CA GLN A 15 10.50 -20.67 -10.10
C GLN A 15 12.02 -20.66 -10.22
N GLU A 16 12.68 -19.51 -10.18
CA GLU A 16 14.14 -19.39 -10.33
C GLU A 16 14.84 -19.35 -8.97
N LEU A 17 14.17 -18.84 -7.94
CA LEU A 17 14.73 -18.65 -6.61
C LEU A 17 14.59 -19.95 -5.79
N HIS A 18 15.63 -20.77 -5.82
CA HIS A 18 15.70 -22.05 -5.09
C HIS A 18 16.61 -22.05 -3.87
N ASN A 19 17.30 -20.95 -3.62
CA ASN A 19 18.29 -20.88 -2.54
C ASN A 19 17.63 -20.96 -1.16
N VAL A 20 18.37 -21.51 -0.20
CA VAL A 20 18.00 -21.44 1.21
C VAL A 20 17.97 -19.98 1.63
N GLY A 21 16.90 -19.56 2.32
CA GLY A 21 16.73 -18.17 2.74
C GLY A 21 16.26 -17.23 1.62
N LYS A 22 15.71 -17.76 0.52
CA LYS A 22 15.16 -16.98 -0.59
C LYS A 22 14.12 -15.94 -0.17
N GLU A 23 13.46 -16.11 0.96
CA GLU A 23 12.53 -15.18 1.59
C GLU A 23 13.23 -13.88 2.06
N MET A 24 14.55 -13.92 2.27
CA MET A 24 15.38 -12.81 2.76
C MET A 24 16.01 -12.01 1.62
N THR A 25 15.94 -12.49 0.38
CA THR A 25 16.70 -11.99 -0.77
C THR A 25 16.56 -10.49 -0.95
N LEU A 26 15.32 -9.96 -0.90
CA LEU A 26 15.08 -8.54 -1.06
C LEU A 26 15.73 -7.72 0.06
N ARG A 27 15.62 -8.18 1.33
CA ARG A 27 16.21 -7.48 2.48
C ARG A 27 17.72 -7.43 2.38
N GLU A 28 18.35 -8.54 2.03
CA GLU A 28 19.80 -8.63 1.85
C GLU A 28 20.27 -7.71 0.74
N LYS A 29 19.56 -7.65 -0.39
CA LYS A 29 19.91 -6.75 -1.50
C LYS A 29 19.73 -5.28 -1.17
N LEU A 30 18.67 -4.92 -0.44
CA LEU A 30 18.46 -3.53 -0.02
C LEU A 30 19.51 -3.05 0.98
N ARG A 31 19.99 -3.94 1.86
CA ARG A 31 20.94 -3.63 2.95
C ARG A 31 22.38 -4.10 2.67
N ASP A 32 22.69 -4.46 1.41
CA ASP A 32 24.03 -4.85 1.02
C ASP A 32 25.01 -3.69 1.19
N GLU A 33 26.19 -3.92 1.78
CA GLU A 33 27.13 -2.85 2.13
C GLU A 33 27.71 -2.12 0.91
N GLN A 34 27.77 -2.78 -0.25
CA GLN A 34 28.41 -2.25 -1.46
C GLN A 34 27.39 -1.70 -2.45
N THR A 35 26.23 -2.34 -2.53
CA THR A 35 25.22 -2.12 -3.58
C THR A 35 23.84 -1.78 -3.04
N GLY A 36 23.65 -1.88 -1.71
CA GLY A 36 22.40 -1.57 -1.05
C GLY A 36 22.06 -0.10 -1.10
N VAL A 37 20.76 0.18 -1.05
CA VAL A 37 20.21 1.53 -1.14
C VAL A 37 19.34 1.89 0.07
N ALA A 38 19.25 1.01 1.07
CA ALA A 38 18.40 1.23 2.24
C ALA A 38 18.74 2.53 2.98
N GLU A 39 20.03 2.90 3.06
CA GLU A 39 20.47 4.14 3.74
C GLU A 39 20.41 5.39 2.85
N ALA A 40 20.09 5.24 1.56
CA ALA A 40 20.04 6.34 0.60
C ALA A 40 18.66 7.00 0.49
N TYR A 41 17.62 6.41 1.08
CA TYR A 41 16.24 6.88 1.00
C TYR A 41 15.59 6.97 2.37
N ASP A 42 14.83 8.03 2.62
CA ASP A 42 14.03 8.18 3.84
C ASP A 42 12.87 7.16 3.89
N TYR A 43 12.28 6.85 2.73
CA TYR A 43 11.19 5.88 2.59
C TYR A 43 11.39 4.99 1.38
N ILE A 44 11.13 3.69 1.55
CA ILE A 44 11.08 2.70 0.47
C ILE A 44 9.68 2.09 0.45
N LEU A 45 8.95 2.31 -0.65
CA LEU A 45 7.63 1.71 -0.87
C LEU A 45 7.77 0.45 -1.72
N ILE A 46 7.25 -0.66 -1.22
CA ILE A 46 7.26 -1.96 -1.92
C ILE A 46 5.83 -2.31 -2.34
N ASP A 47 5.53 -2.14 -3.63
CA ASP A 47 4.23 -2.54 -4.18
C ASP A 47 4.19 -4.07 -4.39
N CYS A 48 3.20 -4.72 -3.77
CA CYS A 48 3.12 -6.18 -3.72
C CYS A 48 2.11 -6.71 -4.73
N PRO A 49 2.38 -7.87 -5.38
CA PRO A 49 1.38 -8.54 -6.19
C PRO A 49 0.20 -9.00 -5.31
N PRO A 50 -0.99 -9.23 -5.89
CA PRO A 50 -2.17 -9.68 -5.14
C PRO A 50 -2.02 -11.10 -4.57
N SER A 51 -0.99 -11.86 -4.97
CA SER A 51 -0.69 -13.19 -4.44
C SER A 51 0.10 -13.09 -3.13
N LEU A 52 -0.20 -13.97 -2.18
CA LEU A 52 0.59 -14.13 -0.95
C LEU A 52 1.75 -15.12 -1.14
N GLY A 53 2.46 -14.99 -2.28
CA GLY A 53 3.57 -15.84 -2.69
C GLY A 53 4.93 -15.40 -2.17
N LEU A 54 6.00 -15.93 -2.76
CA LEU A 54 7.39 -15.65 -2.38
C LEU A 54 7.75 -14.17 -2.51
N LEU A 55 7.21 -13.48 -3.52
CA LEU A 55 7.42 -12.04 -3.71
C LEU A 55 6.88 -11.23 -2.52
N THR A 56 5.65 -11.52 -2.10
CA THR A 56 5.01 -10.85 -0.96
C THR A 56 5.70 -11.19 0.34
N VAL A 57 6.15 -12.44 0.52
CA VAL A 57 6.97 -12.83 1.68
C VAL A 57 8.30 -12.08 1.72
N ASN A 58 8.97 -11.90 0.57
CA ASN A 58 10.18 -11.09 0.47
C ASN A 58 9.93 -9.62 0.83
N ALA A 59 8.84 -9.05 0.32
CA ALA A 59 8.44 -7.68 0.64
C ALA A 59 8.22 -7.49 2.15
N LEU A 60 7.42 -8.36 2.77
CA LEU A 60 7.15 -8.32 4.22
C LEU A 60 8.41 -8.58 5.05
N THR A 61 9.32 -9.43 4.56
CA THR A 61 10.57 -9.72 5.25
C THR A 61 11.53 -8.53 5.23
N ALA A 62 11.50 -7.72 4.17
CA ALA A 62 12.33 -6.53 4.02
C ALA A 62 11.74 -5.27 4.65
N ALA A 63 10.42 -5.19 4.78
CA ALA A 63 9.71 -4.00 5.27
C ALA A 63 9.79 -3.84 6.79
N ASP A 64 9.78 -2.59 7.25
CA ASP A 64 9.59 -2.28 8.68
C ASP A 64 8.09 -2.23 9.03
N TYR A 65 7.27 -1.79 8.08
CA TYR A 65 5.84 -1.52 8.24
C TYR A 65 4.98 -2.15 7.14
N LEU A 66 3.81 -2.66 7.51
CA LEU A 66 2.77 -3.15 6.61
C LEU A 66 1.57 -2.21 6.60
N LEU A 67 1.32 -1.54 5.47
CA LEU A 67 0.11 -0.77 5.19
C LEU A 67 -0.88 -1.64 4.40
N ILE A 68 -2.14 -1.70 4.82
CA ILE A 68 -3.16 -2.57 4.22
C ILE A 68 -4.26 -1.72 3.54
N PRO A 69 -4.15 -1.42 2.24
CA PRO A 69 -5.23 -0.78 1.50
C PRO A 69 -6.35 -1.80 1.23
N THR A 70 -7.58 -1.46 1.59
CA THR A 70 -8.73 -2.35 1.47
C THR A 70 -9.97 -1.61 0.97
N MET A 71 -10.90 -2.33 0.34
CA MET A 71 -12.20 -1.78 -0.04
C MET A 71 -13.27 -2.29 0.91
N ALA A 72 -14.28 -1.46 1.11
CA ALA A 72 -15.47 -1.76 1.88
C ALA A 72 -16.15 -3.10 1.53
N GLU A 73 -16.22 -3.40 0.24
CA GLU A 73 -16.99 -4.52 -0.31
C GLU A 73 -16.16 -5.81 -0.41
N THR A 74 -14.83 -5.70 -0.47
CA THR A 74 -13.91 -6.83 -0.69
C THR A 74 -13.32 -7.38 0.60
N PHE A 75 -13.85 -6.96 1.76
CA PHE A 75 -13.58 -7.59 3.05
C PHE A 75 -14.21 -9.00 3.13
N ALA A 76 -13.87 -9.87 2.18
CA ALA A 76 -14.04 -11.30 2.36
C ALA A 76 -13.12 -11.70 3.52
N ALA A 77 -13.72 -12.15 4.61
CA ALA A 77 -12.99 -12.52 5.83
C ALA A 77 -11.80 -13.48 5.55
N SER A 78 -11.89 -14.29 4.49
CA SER A 78 -10.84 -15.22 4.07
C SER A 78 -9.54 -14.52 3.64
N GLY A 79 -9.60 -13.44 2.85
CA GLY A 79 -8.41 -12.78 2.30
C GLY A 79 -7.57 -12.09 3.38
N ILE A 80 -8.24 -11.40 4.30
CA ILE A 80 -7.55 -10.75 5.43
C ILE A 80 -6.99 -11.78 6.40
N THR A 81 -7.70 -12.88 6.65
CA THR A 81 -7.19 -13.97 7.50
C THR A 81 -5.89 -14.55 6.90
N GLN A 82 -5.86 -14.81 5.59
CA GLN A 82 -4.66 -15.29 4.91
C GLN A 82 -3.49 -14.29 4.98
N LEU A 83 -3.76 -12.99 4.78
CA LEU A 83 -2.74 -11.95 4.95
C LEU A 83 -2.20 -11.95 6.38
N TYR A 84 -3.08 -12.03 7.38
CA TYR A 84 -2.69 -12.04 8.79
C TYR A 84 -1.87 -13.27 9.16
N ASP A 85 -2.22 -14.45 8.66
CA ASP A 85 -1.46 -15.68 8.86
C ASP A 85 -0.08 -15.61 8.21
N THR A 86 0.01 -15.00 7.02
CA THR A 86 1.27 -14.71 6.33
C THR A 86 2.13 -13.76 7.16
N TYR A 87 1.55 -12.64 7.62
CA TYR A 87 2.21 -11.66 8.49
C TYR A 87 2.75 -12.32 9.77
N LYS A 88 1.95 -13.13 10.48
CA LYS A 88 2.39 -13.84 11.69
C LYS A 88 3.55 -14.77 11.40
N SER A 89 3.53 -15.46 10.25
CA SER A 89 4.60 -16.37 9.85
C SER A 89 5.89 -15.61 9.56
N VAL A 90 5.83 -14.55 8.75
CA VAL A 90 6.98 -13.67 8.47
C VAL A 90 7.53 -13.09 9.77
N LYS A 91 6.66 -12.54 10.63
CA LYS A 91 7.06 -11.97 11.91
C LYS A 91 7.77 -12.98 12.81
N LYS A 92 7.30 -14.23 12.84
CA LYS A 92 7.90 -15.28 13.66
C LYS A 92 9.25 -15.75 13.14
N TYR A 93 9.42 -15.88 11.82
CA TYR A 93 10.54 -16.62 11.25
C TYR A 93 11.59 -15.75 10.56
N THR A 94 11.20 -14.65 9.90
CA THR A 94 12.11 -13.88 9.03
C THR A 94 12.26 -12.42 9.45
N ASN A 95 11.22 -11.81 10.02
CA ASN A 95 11.22 -10.40 10.39
C ASN A 95 10.45 -10.09 11.69
N PRO A 96 11.03 -10.36 12.88
CA PRO A 96 10.40 -10.05 14.18
C PRO A 96 10.05 -8.58 14.39
N ALA A 97 10.73 -7.66 13.70
CA ALA A 97 10.52 -6.23 13.79
C ALA A 97 9.32 -5.73 12.98
N LEU A 98 8.76 -6.54 12.06
CA LEU A 98 7.65 -6.13 11.20
C LEU A 98 6.43 -5.71 12.04
N ARG A 99 5.90 -4.53 11.76
CA ARG A 99 4.69 -3.99 12.40
C ARG A 99 3.60 -3.75 11.37
N ILE A 100 2.35 -3.95 11.75
CA ILE A 100 1.24 -3.46 10.94
C ILE A 100 1.11 -1.98 11.28
N ASP A 101 1.28 -1.14 10.27
CA ASP A 101 1.16 0.30 10.42
C ASP A 101 -0.32 0.70 10.46
N GLY A 102 -1.14 0.15 9.56
CA GLY A 102 -2.58 0.31 9.68
C GLY A 102 -3.38 -0.16 8.47
N VAL A 103 -4.69 -0.06 8.59
CA VAL A 103 -5.67 -0.40 7.55
C VAL A 103 -6.22 0.88 6.94
N LEU A 104 -6.03 1.05 5.63
CA LEU A 104 -6.51 2.21 4.87
C LEU A 104 -7.75 1.84 4.07
N LEU A 105 -8.88 2.49 4.36
CA LEU A 105 -10.10 2.34 3.58
C LEU A 105 -9.99 3.11 2.27
N THR A 106 -10.11 2.38 1.16
CA THR A 106 -10.04 2.89 -0.21
C THR A 106 -11.36 2.67 -0.95
N ARG A 107 -11.50 3.39 -2.07
CA ARG A 107 -12.64 3.29 -2.99
C ARG A 107 -14.00 3.49 -2.29
N THR A 108 -14.03 4.32 -1.25
CA THR A 108 -15.24 4.60 -0.49
C THR A 108 -16.23 5.45 -1.31
N GLU A 109 -17.52 5.14 -1.19
CA GLU A 109 -18.62 5.97 -1.71
C GLU A 109 -19.35 6.67 -0.56
N ARG A 110 -19.87 7.88 -0.81
CA ARG A 110 -20.75 8.58 0.15
C ARG A 110 -22.16 7.96 0.09
N THR A 111 -22.33 6.76 0.63
CA THR A 111 -23.64 6.12 0.77
C THR A 111 -23.96 5.88 2.25
N ARG A 112 -25.23 5.63 2.61
CA ARG A 112 -25.64 5.35 4.00
C ARG A 112 -24.98 4.09 4.60
N VAL A 113 -24.31 3.28 3.76
CA VAL A 113 -23.65 2.01 4.10
C VAL A 113 -22.26 2.22 4.73
N THR A 114 -21.70 3.45 4.69
CA THR A 114 -20.35 3.74 5.19
C THR A 114 -20.13 3.39 6.67
N LYS A 115 -21.15 3.52 7.53
CA LYS A 115 -21.00 3.21 8.96
C LYS A 115 -20.79 1.71 9.22
N THR A 116 -21.60 0.86 8.60
CA THR A 116 -21.47 -0.60 8.76
C THR A 116 -20.14 -1.12 8.20
N ILE A 117 -19.68 -0.51 7.11
CA ILE A 117 -18.37 -0.79 6.52
C ILE A 117 -17.24 -0.40 7.48
N GLN A 118 -17.32 0.79 8.08
CA GLN A 118 -16.33 1.25 9.06
C GLN A 118 -16.29 0.34 10.29
N GLU A 119 -17.44 0.02 10.88
CA GLU A 119 -17.54 -0.90 12.02
C GLU A 119 -16.96 -2.30 11.72
N LEU A 120 -17.16 -2.80 10.50
CA LEU A 120 -16.59 -4.08 10.09
C LEU A 120 -15.06 -3.99 9.93
N THR A 121 -14.59 -2.89 9.36
CA THR A 121 -13.16 -2.61 9.18
C THR A 121 -12.45 -2.53 10.52
N GLU A 122 -13.02 -1.80 11.48
CA GLU A 122 -12.52 -1.68 12.86
C GLU A 122 -12.39 -3.05 13.51
N LYS A 123 -13.43 -3.89 13.45
CA LYS A 123 -13.38 -5.25 14.00
C LYS A 123 -12.27 -6.13 13.40
N ILE A 124 -12.02 -5.98 12.10
CA ILE A 124 -10.99 -6.76 11.41
C ILE A 124 -9.60 -6.22 11.72
N ALA A 125 -9.44 -4.90 11.80
CA ALA A 125 -8.20 -4.28 12.22
C ALA A 125 -7.86 -4.66 13.67
N ASP A 126 -8.85 -4.64 14.57
CA ASP A 126 -8.72 -5.12 15.96
C ASP A 126 -8.25 -6.57 16.02
N TYR A 127 -8.83 -7.45 15.18
CA TYR A 127 -8.40 -8.85 15.09
C TYR A 127 -6.92 -9.01 14.71
N MET A 128 -6.41 -8.11 13.86
CA MET A 128 -5.01 -8.09 13.43
C MET A 128 -4.10 -7.33 14.41
N GLY A 129 -4.66 -6.66 15.41
CA GLY A 129 -3.92 -5.74 16.29
C GLY A 129 -3.38 -4.53 15.53
N ALA A 130 -4.17 -4.00 14.58
CA ALA A 130 -3.83 -2.87 13.73
C ALA A 130 -4.83 -1.73 13.93
N ASP A 131 -4.38 -0.49 13.76
CA ASP A 131 -5.29 0.66 13.75
C ASP A 131 -5.88 0.89 12.36
N VAL A 132 -7.08 1.47 12.30
CA VAL A 132 -7.68 1.96 11.07
C VAL A 132 -7.32 3.43 10.89
N TYR A 133 -6.87 3.80 9.70
CA TYR A 133 -6.66 5.19 9.32
C TYR A 133 -7.99 5.96 9.38
N ARG A 134 -7.97 7.16 9.98
CA ARG A 134 -9.12 8.07 10.00
C ARG A 134 -9.44 8.56 8.58
N THR A 135 -8.41 8.80 7.78
CA THR A 135 -8.58 9.20 6.39
C THR A 135 -9.04 8.01 5.55
N THR A 136 -10.04 8.25 4.69
CA THR A 136 -10.50 7.28 3.70
C THR A 136 -10.32 7.83 2.30
N ILE A 137 -9.83 7.02 1.37
CA ILE A 137 -9.68 7.39 -0.03
C ILE A 137 -10.96 7.04 -0.80
N ARG A 138 -11.54 8.03 -1.48
CA ARG A 138 -12.76 7.86 -2.29
C ARG A 138 -12.47 7.33 -3.68
N SER A 139 -13.48 6.70 -4.29
CA SER A 139 -13.42 6.37 -5.71
C SER A 139 -13.51 7.64 -6.56
N ASN A 140 -12.66 7.76 -7.59
CA ASN A 140 -12.76 8.84 -8.57
C ASN A 140 -12.32 8.40 -9.96
N VAL A 141 -13.03 8.85 -11.00
CA VAL A 141 -12.70 8.56 -12.41
C VAL A 141 -11.40 9.21 -12.86
N ILE A 142 -10.98 10.30 -12.20
CA ILE A 142 -9.76 11.05 -12.55
C ILE A 142 -8.49 10.20 -12.47
N ILE A 143 -8.46 9.18 -11.60
CA ILE A 143 -7.34 8.23 -11.50
C ILE A 143 -7.21 7.44 -12.81
N LYS A 144 -8.35 6.98 -13.36
CA LYS A 144 -8.36 6.20 -14.60
C LYS A 144 -7.93 7.05 -15.79
N GLU A 145 -8.31 8.33 -15.80
CA GLU A 145 -7.85 9.28 -16.81
C GLU A 145 -6.34 9.50 -16.74
N ALA A 146 -5.81 9.81 -15.54
CA ALA A 146 -4.38 10.00 -15.32
C ALA A 146 -3.56 8.76 -15.71
N GLN A 147 -4.04 7.57 -15.35
CA GLN A 147 -3.42 6.29 -15.74
C GLN A 147 -3.39 6.09 -17.26
N ALA A 148 -4.45 6.48 -17.98
CA ALA A 148 -4.53 6.33 -19.43
C ALA A 148 -3.49 7.18 -20.18
N VAL A 149 -3.09 8.32 -19.59
CA VAL A 149 -2.03 9.19 -20.13
C VAL A 149 -0.67 8.98 -19.45
N GLN A 150 -0.57 7.99 -18.55
CA GLN A 150 0.65 7.64 -17.81
C GLN A 150 1.25 8.81 -17.01
N GLU A 151 0.38 9.69 -16.51
CA GLU A 151 0.77 10.86 -15.72
C GLU A 151 0.42 10.66 -14.25
N ASN A 152 1.19 11.30 -13.37
CA ASN A 152 0.84 11.36 -11.96
C ASN A 152 -0.51 12.08 -11.79
N VAL A 153 -1.41 11.55 -10.96
CA VAL A 153 -2.75 12.13 -10.76
C VAL A 153 -2.70 13.57 -10.20
N PHE A 154 -1.67 13.92 -9.42
CA PHE A 154 -1.49 15.28 -8.91
C PHE A 154 -1.17 16.26 -10.04
N ASP A 155 -0.18 15.92 -10.87
CA ASP A 155 0.26 16.73 -12.02
C ASP A 155 -0.86 16.82 -13.07
N TYR A 156 -1.53 15.69 -13.35
CA TYR A 156 -2.64 15.63 -14.30
C TYR A 156 -3.80 16.55 -13.89
N ILE A 157 -4.16 16.58 -12.61
CA ILE A 157 -5.21 17.46 -12.09
C ILE A 157 -4.80 18.92 -12.15
N GLU A 158 -3.54 19.24 -11.84
CA GLU A 158 -3.01 20.59 -11.92
C GLU A 158 -3.02 21.10 -13.37
N SER A 159 -2.50 20.30 -14.31
CA SER A 159 -2.53 20.56 -15.74
C SER A 159 -3.95 20.81 -16.26
N LYS A 160 -4.89 19.90 -15.93
CA LYS A 160 -6.31 20.02 -16.28
C LYS A 160 -6.98 21.27 -15.69
N ALA A 161 -6.54 21.74 -14.53
CA ALA A 161 -7.05 22.98 -13.92
C ALA A 161 -6.58 24.24 -14.65
N GLN A 162 -5.42 24.19 -15.32
CA GLN A 162 -4.83 25.30 -16.06
C GLN A 162 -5.32 25.36 -17.52
N THR A 163 -5.79 24.23 -18.08
CA THR A 163 -6.31 24.15 -19.45
C THR A 163 -7.62 24.92 -19.63
N LYS A 164 -7.64 25.84 -20.60
CA LYS A 164 -8.78 26.72 -20.87
C LYS A 164 -9.98 25.92 -21.39
N GLY A 165 -11.05 25.88 -20.61
CA GLY A 165 -12.31 25.19 -20.96
C GLY A 165 -12.51 23.86 -20.23
N GLU A 166 -11.48 23.35 -19.56
CA GLU A 166 -11.58 22.17 -18.72
C GLU A 166 -11.92 22.56 -17.28
N ARG A 167 -12.81 21.80 -16.65
CA ARG A 167 -13.17 21.98 -15.24
C ARG A 167 -12.82 20.74 -14.46
N VAL A 168 -11.90 20.87 -13.53
CA VAL A 168 -11.68 19.85 -12.50
C VAL A 168 -12.89 19.81 -11.59
N SER A 169 -13.54 18.65 -11.53
CA SER A 169 -14.71 18.46 -10.68
C SER A 169 -14.34 18.61 -9.20
N GLU A 170 -15.29 19.05 -8.37
CA GLU A 170 -15.10 19.10 -6.92
C GLU A 170 -14.75 17.71 -6.36
N ALA A 171 -15.34 16.65 -6.91
CA ALA A 171 -15.03 15.28 -6.55
C ALA A 171 -13.54 14.93 -6.79
N SER A 172 -12.94 15.39 -7.89
CA SER A 172 -11.53 15.16 -8.21
C SER A 172 -10.61 15.91 -7.26
N ARG A 173 -10.97 17.14 -6.86
CA ARG A 173 -10.25 17.90 -5.83
C ARG A 173 -10.33 17.22 -4.46
N ASN A 174 -11.52 16.74 -4.09
CA ASN A 174 -11.73 16.01 -2.85
C ASN A 174 -10.90 14.72 -2.80
N PHE A 175 -10.78 14.01 -3.92
CA PHE A 175 -9.91 12.83 -4.02
C PHE A 175 -8.43 13.16 -3.74
N VAL A 176 -7.90 14.22 -4.34
CA VAL A 176 -6.53 14.69 -4.07
C VAL A 176 -6.35 15.05 -2.60
N ASN A 177 -7.32 15.75 -2.02
CA ASN A 177 -7.29 16.11 -0.61
C ASN A 177 -7.32 14.87 0.29
N ASP A 178 -8.11 13.84 -0.05
CA ASP A 178 -8.15 12.57 0.68
C ASP A 178 -6.75 11.91 0.65
N CYS A 179 -6.05 11.89 -0.50
CA CYS A 179 -4.67 11.39 -0.58
C CYS A 179 -3.67 12.21 0.24
N LEU A 180 -3.73 13.54 0.16
CA LEU A 180 -2.81 14.42 0.92
C LEU A 180 -3.04 14.32 2.44
N ASN A 181 -4.28 14.15 2.87
CA ASN A 181 -4.61 13.95 4.28
C ASN A 181 -4.10 12.61 4.78
N PHE A 182 -4.17 11.55 3.96
CA PHE A 182 -3.60 10.25 4.31
C PHE A 182 -2.08 10.36 4.50
N VAL A 183 -1.36 11.02 3.58
CA VAL A 183 0.09 11.20 3.71
C VAL A 183 0.45 11.96 5.00
N LYS A 184 -0.31 13.01 5.34
CA LYS A 184 -0.10 13.74 6.61
C LYS A 184 -0.31 12.83 7.83
N GLU A 185 -1.40 12.08 7.85
CA GLU A 185 -1.72 11.16 8.93
C GLU A 185 -0.67 10.05 9.07
N PHE A 186 -0.18 9.50 7.95
CA PHE A 186 0.92 8.52 7.92
C PHE A 186 2.20 9.08 8.56
N VAL A 187 2.62 10.29 8.14
CA VAL A 187 3.84 10.94 8.68
C VAL A 187 3.68 11.34 10.15
N GLU A 188 2.50 11.79 10.56
CA GLU A 188 2.21 12.09 11.97
C GLU A 188 2.32 10.82 12.82
N LYS A 189 1.75 9.72 12.36
CA LYS A 189 1.79 8.43 13.05
C LYS A 189 3.19 7.86 13.16
N GLU A 190 4.01 8.00 12.11
CA GLU A 190 5.41 7.54 12.14
C GLU A 190 6.23 8.27 13.22
N ARG A 191 6.00 9.58 13.41
CA ARG A 191 6.70 10.37 14.43
C ARG A 191 6.35 10.00 15.87
N GLU A 192 5.23 9.33 16.09
CA GLU A 192 4.76 8.89 17.40
C GLU A 192 5.27 7.49 17.80
N GLN A 193 5.88 6.76 16.86
CA GLN A 193 6.33 5.36 17.04
C GLN A 193 7.78 5.21 17.45
#